data_AF-A0A967YYC3-F1
#
_entry.id   AF-A0A967YYC3-F1
#
_cell.length_a   1.000
_cell.length_b   1.000
_cell.length_c   1.000
_cell.angle_alpha   90.00
_cell.angle_beta   90.00
_cell.angle_gamma   90.00
#
_symmetry.space_group_name_H-M   'P 1'
#
loop_
_entity.id
_entity.type
_entity.pdbx_description
1 polymer ?
#
loop_
_entity_poly.entity_id
_entity_poly.type
_entity_poly.pdbx_seq_one_letter_code
_entity_poly.pdbx_strand_id
1 'polypeptide(L)'
;MRDIDFGQLLSQLPTQRIILVNTASASGPFIEKLSGEERVIITATKSGQEHFETSFADFFLDALTFDEADFNKDNRISMLEAFKFARTKQDNWFEEKRRIPSEHPLLDDNGDGEGSQDLRNSEDGLWASRVYLNPVSKELESSLKSLQSGSSSAKDSLLLQKARLEQEIEDLKARKPQMNPADYSQKLETLLIRLAKVSRELKGLDSGRN
;
A
#
# COMPACT_ATOMS: atom_id res chain seq x y z
N MET A 1 15.49 -21.55 -10.23
CA MET A 1 14.14 -21.46 -10.82
C MET A 1 14.09 -20.12 -11.54
N ARG A 2 13.65 -20.10 -12.80
CA ARG A 2 13.64 -18.90 -13.65
C ARG A 2 12.33 -18.15 -13.47
N ASP A 3 12.32 -16.88 -13.86
CA ASP A 3 11.15 -16.01 -13.98
C ASP A 3 9.96 -16.68 -14.70
N ILE A 4 10.20 -17.38 -15.81
CA ILE A 4 9.16 -18.10 -16.56
C ILE A 4 8.54 -19.25 -15.77
N ASP A 5 9.34 -19.93 -14.95
CA ASP A 5 8.86 -21.04 -14.12
C ASP A 5 7.92 -20.49 -13.03
N PHE A 6 8.25 -19.32 -12.44
CA PHE A 6 7.37 -18.63 -11.49
C PHE A 6 6.06 -18.16 -12.15
N GLY A 7 6.13 -17.57 -13.35
CA GLY A 7 4.92 -17.12 -14.06
C GLY A 7 3.93 -18.26 -14.30
N GLN A 8 4.43 -19.46 -14.63
CA GLN A 8 3.62 -20.68 -14.77
C GLN A 8 3.02 -21.16 -13.45
N LEU A 9 3.75 -21.03 -12.34
CA LEU A 9 3.21 -21.38 -11.02
C LEU A 9 2.12 -20.39 -10.58
N LEU A 10 2.32 -19.09 -10.82
CA LEU A 10 1.32 -18.08 -10.48
C LEU A 10 0.03 -18.25 -11.28
N SER A 11 0.10 -18.66 -12.55
CA SER A 11 -1.10 -18.88 -13.38
C SER A 11 -1.93 -20.10 -12.96
N GLN A 12 -1.37 -21.00 -12.13
CA GLN A 12 -2.10 -22.14 -11.57
C GLN A 12 -2.90 -21.78 -10.31
N LEU A 13 -2.66 -20.60 -9.71
CA LEU A 13 -3.39 -20.18 -8.53
C LEU A 13 -4.85 -19.87 -8.90
N PRO A 14 -5.82 -20.20 -8.02
CA PRO A 14 -7.24 -19.95 -8.28
C PRO A 14 -7.63 -18.46 -8.19
N THR A 15 -6.67 -17.56 -7.98
CA THR A 15 -6.86 -16.12 -7.81
C THR A 15 -5.83 -15.35 -8.64
N GLN A 16 -6.25 -14.20 -9.17
CA GLN A 16 -5.36 -13.25 -9.84
C GLN A 16 -4.76 -12.23 -8.87
N ARG A 17 -5.40 -12.01 -7.71
CA ARG A 17 -4.88 -11.18 -6.61
C ARG A 17 -3.67 -11.83 -5.96
N ILE A 18 -2.49 -11.37 -6.33
CA ILE A 18 -1.21 -11.90 -5.86
C ILE A 18 -0.31 -10.73 -5.46
N ILE A 19 0.28 -10.82 -4.28
CA ILE A 19 1.38 -9.96 -3.85
C ILE A 19 2.64 -10.80 -3.90
N LEU A 20 3.64 -10.38 -4.66
CA LEU A 20 4.94 -11.05 -4.70
C LEU A 20 6.04 -10.03 -4.44
N VAL A 21 6.78 -10.25 -3.35
CA VAL A 21 7.94 -9.44 -2.98
C VAL A 21 9.18 -10.30 -3.19
N ASN A 22 9.91 -10.06 -4.28
CA ASN A 22 11.15 -10.74 -4.60
C ASN A 22 12.36 -9.92 -4.14
N THR A 23 12.86 -10.25 -2.96
CA THR A 23 14.02 -9.57 -2.36
C THR A 23 15.34 -10.28 -2.63
N ALA A 24 15.45 -11.04 -3.72
CA ALA A 24 16.72 -11.61 -4.15
C ALA A 24 17.55 -10.60 -4.96
N SER A 25 18.85 -10.84 -5.06
CA SER A 25 19.71 -10.17 -6.04
C SER A 25 19.26 -10.54 -7.47
N ALA A 26 19.46 -9.63 -8.43
CA ALA A 26 19.03 -9.77 -9.82
C ALA A 26 17.52 -10.11 -9.99
N SER A 27 16.68 -9.65 -9.06
CA SER A 27 15.21 -9.83 -9.06
C SER A 27 14.46 -9.01 -10.12
N GLY A 28 14.99 -7.87 -10.58
CA GLY A 28 14.29 -6.95 -11.50
C GLY A 28 13.62 -7.60 -12.72
N PRO A 29 14.29 -8.52 -13.47
CA PRO A 29 13.72 -9.18 -14.65
C PRO A 29 12.45 -9.99 -14.38
N PHE A 30 12.16 -10.34 -13.12
CA PHE A 30 10.93 -11.07 -12.79
C PHE A 30 9.67 -10.23 -13.04
N ILE A 31 9.76 -8.89 -13.05
CA ILE A 31 8.59 -8.04 -13.29
C ILE A 31 7.95 -8.35 -14.65
N GLU A 32 8.76 -8.43 -15.72
CA GLU A 32 8.27 -8.69 -17.08
C GLU A 32 7.40 -9.97 -17.18
N LYS A 33 7.71 -11.00 -16.39
CA LYS A 33 6.99 -12.29 -16.42
C LYS A 33 5.91 -12.44 -15.37
N LEU A 34 6.03 -11.73 -14.25
CA LEU A 34 5.11 -11.88 -13.11
C LEU A 34 4.05 -10.80 -13.04
N SER A 35 4.28 -9.67 -13.71
CA SER A 35 3.30 -8.60 -13.87
C SER A 35 1.98 -9.13 -14.45
N GLY A 36 0.88 -8.51 -14.06
CA GLY A 36 -0.46 -8.85 -14.53
C GLY A 36 -1.55 -8.16 -13.72
N GLU A 37 -2.79 -8.28 -14.20
CA GLU A 37 -3.96 -7.65 -13.56
C GLU A 37 -4.12 -8.08 -12.10
N GLU A 38 -4.45 -7.10 -11.24
CA GLU A 38 -4.65 -7.25 -9.79
C GLU A 38 -3.43 -7.79 -9.02
N ARG A 39 -2.23 -7.72 -9.59
CA ARG A 39 -0.98 -8.12 -8.91
C ARG A 39 -0.23 -6.92 -8.37
N VAL A 40 0.55 -7.16 -7.32
CA VAL A 40 1.58 -6.23 -6.85
C VAL A 40 2.90 -7.00 -6.85
N ILE A 41 3.81 -6.63 -7.75
CA ILE A 41 5.14 -7.21 -7.87
C ILE A 41 6.15 -6.19 -7.35
N ILE A 42 6.90 -6.56 -6.32
CA ILE A 42 7.97 -5.73 -5.76
C ILE A 42 9.28 -6.49 -5.92
N THR A 43 10.30 -5.85 -6.47
CA THR A 43 11.67 -6.40 -6.54
C THR A 43 12.61 -5.58 -5.70
N ALA A 44 13.67 -6.17 -5.17
CA ALA A 44 14.74 -5.43 -4.50
C ALA A 44 15.71 -4.74 -5.49
N THR A 45 15.73 -5.18 -6.75
CA THR A 45 16.67 -4.70 -7.77
C THR A 45 15.92 -4.24 -9.03
N LYS A 46 16.54 -3.37 -9.82
CA LYS A 46 15.99 -2.89 -11.10
C LYS A 46 16.33 -3.79 -12.28
N SER A 47 17.39 -4.59 -12.17
CA SER A 47 17.89 -5.34 -13.31
C SER A 47 18.58 -6.62 -12.89
N GLY A 48 18.73 -7.53 -13.86
CA GLY A 48 19.46 -8.77 -13.67
C GLY A 48 20.97 -8.61 -13.51
N GLN A 49 21.51 -7.39 -13.53
CA GLN A 49 22.95 -7.09 -13.36
C GLN A 49 23.30 -6.72 -11.91
N GLU A 50 22.31 -6.57 -11.04
CA GLU A 50 22.49 -6.18 -9.64
C GLU A 50 22.64 -7.42 -8.75
N HIS A 51 23.85 -7.97 -8.73
CA HIS A 51 24.14 -9.27 -8.09
C HIS A 51 24.57 -9.18 -6.63
N PHE A 52 24.68 -7.96 -6.08
CA PHE A 52 25.07 -7.75 -4.70
C PHE A 52 23.95 -8.16 -3.73
N GLU A 53 24.32 -8.36 -2.48
CA GLU A 53 23.38 -8.60 -1.38
C GLU A 53 22.40 -7.44 -1.26
N THR A 54 21.13 -7.77 -1.08
CA THR A 54 20.01 -6.83 -0.99
C THR A 54 19.65 -6.57 0.46
N SER A 55 19.54 -5.31 0.86
CA SER A 55 19.10 -4.90 2.20
C SER A 55 17.63 -4.44 2.21
N PHE A 56 17.00 -4.33 1.04
CA PHE A 56 15.61 -3.86 0.91
C PHE A 56 14.60 -4.64 1.79
N ALA A 57 14.78 -5.95 1.95
CA ALA A 57 13.87 -6.80 2.71
C ALA A 57 13.70 -6.32 4.16
N ASP A 58 14.80 -5.93 4.81
CA ASP A 58 14.78 -5.49 6.21
C ASP A 58 13.94 -4.23 6.35
N PHE A 59 14.14 -3.25 5.46
CA PHE A 59 13.39 -2.00 5.47
C PHE A 59 11.90 -2.20 5.09
N PHE A 60 11.60 -3.17 4.23
CA PHE A 60 10.24 -3.51 3.88
C PHE A 60 9.50 -4.19 5.04
N LEU A 61 10.16 -5.09 5.76
CA LEU A 61 9.60 -5.72 6.96
C LEU A 61 9.40 -4.71 8.08
N ASP A 62 10.34 -3.78 8.28
CA ASP A 62 10.20 -2.66 9.21
C ASP A 62 8.90 -1.89 8.93
N ALA A 63 8.61 -1.60 7.67
CA ALA A 63 7.40 -0.87 7.28
C ALA A 63 6.10 -1.55 7.72
N LEU A 64 6.08 -2.88 7.85
CA LEU A 64 4.91 -3.65 8.29
C LEU A 64 4.72 -3.63 9.81
N THR A 65 5.70 -3.09 10.55
CA THR A 65 5.72 -3.08 12.02
C THR A 65 5.67 -1.68 12.63
N PHE A 66 6.13 -0.67 11.89
CA PHE A 66 6.24 0.71 12.37
C PHE A 66 5.08 1.59 11.88
N ASP A 67 4.43 2.29 12.82
CA ASP A 67 3.33 3.22 12.55
C ASP A 67 3.77 4.43 11.70
N GLU A 68 5.08 4.70 11.62
CA GLU A 68 5.66 5.73 10.76
C GLU A 68 5.49 5.42 9.27
N ALA A 69 5.30 4.16 8.89
CA ALA A 69 5.01 3.77 7.51
C ALA A 69 3.58 4.12 7.08
N ASP A 70 2.66 4.29 8.03
CA ASP A 70 1.30 4.77 7.76
C ASP A 70 1.34 6.28 7.46
N PHE A 71 1.55 6.63 6.19
CA PHE A 71 1.66 8.02 5.75
C PHE A 71 0.30 8.71 5.73
N ASN A 72 -0.77 7.98 5.44
CA ASN A 72 -2.11 8.54 5.29
C ASN A 72 -2.90 8.60 6.61
N LYS A 73 -2.42 7.93 7.67
CA LYS A 73 -3.01 7.83 9.02
C LYS A 73 -4.36 7.10 9.07
N ASP A 74 -4.50 6.06 8.26
CA ASP A 74 -5.67 5.15 8.22
C ASP A 74 -5.53 3.94 9.19
N ASN A 75 -4.43 3.85 9.94
CA ASN A 75 -4.06 2.76 10.84
C ASN A 75 -3.85 1.42 10.12
N ARG A 76 -3.49 1.46 8.85
CA ARG A 76 -3.13 0.31 8.03
C ARG A 76 -1.90 0.67 7.21
N ILE A 77 -1.21 -0.36 6.73
CA ILE A 77 -0.05 -0.20 5.86
C ILE A 77 -0.39 -0.83 4.51
N SER A 78 -0.58 0.02 3.50
CA SER A 78 -0.72 -0.43 2.12
C SER A 78 0.63 -0.90 1.56
N MET A 79 0.61 -1.71 0.49
CA MET A 79 1.85 -2.13 -0.19
C MET A 79 2.60 -0.93 -0.78
N LEU A 80 1.88 0.12 -1.20
CA LEU A 80 2.47 1.38 -1.62
C LEU A 80 3.25 2.08 -0.49
N GLU A 81 2.64 2.16 0.69
CA GLU A 81 3.26 2.77 1.87
C GLU A 81 4.47 1.97 2.35
N ALA A 82 4.34 0.64 2.41
CA ALA A 82 5.43 -0.25 2.74
C ALA A 82 6.64 -0.06 1.80
N PHE A 83 6.39 0.00 0.49
CA PHE A 83 7.43 0.24 -0.51
C PHE A 83 8.08 1.62 -0.35
N LYS A 84 7.29 2.70 -0.22
CA LYS A 84 7.80 4.07 -0.06
C LYS A 84 8.63 4.25 1.22
N PHE A 85 8.17 3.67 2.31
CA PHE A 85 8.90 3.68 3.58
C PHE A 85 10.24 2.93 3.44
N ALA A 86 10.20 1.72 2.88
CA ALA A 86 11.38 0.90 2.68
C ALA A 86 12.42 1.60 1.79
N ARG A 87 11.98 2.23 0.69
CA ARG A 87 12.84 3.02 -0.19
C ARG A 87 13.50 4.19 0.54
N THR A 88 12.72 4.95 1.30
CA THR A 88 13.24 6.11 2.06
C THR A 88 14.28 5.66 3.09
N LYS A 89 14.03 4.56 3.80
CA LYS A 89 14.96 3.99 4.78
C LYS A 89 16.25 3.47 4.13
N GLN A 90 16.13 2.82 2.98
CA GLN A 90 17.25 2.34 2.20
C GLN A 90 18.15 3.48 1.71
N ASP A 91 17.56 4.53 1.14
CA ASP A 91 18.29 5.71 0.67
C ASP A 91 19.08 6.34 1.82
N ASN A 92 18.41 6.57 2.96
CA ASN A 92 19.06 7.08 4.16
C ASN A 92 20.20 6.17 4.65
N TRP A 93 20.02 4.85 4.62
CA TRP A 93 21.04 3.91 5.05
C TRP A 93 22.28 3.94 4.14
N PHE A 94 22.11 4.00 2.82
CA PHE A 94 23.23 4.14 1.89
C PHE A 94 23.96 5.48 2.09
N GLU A 95 23.23 6.58 2.27
CA GLU A 95 23.80 7.90 2.59
C GLU A 95 24.60 7.89 3.89
N GLU A 96 24.02 7.38 4.98
CA GLU A 96 24.66 7.29 6.30
C GLU A 96 25.94 6.44 6.26
N LYS A 97 25.91 5.33 5.52
CA LYS A 97 27.08 4.44 5.33
C LYS A 97 28.09 4.99 4.32
N ARG A 98 27.79 6.11 3.65
CA ARG A 98 28.59 6.69 2.54
C ARG A 98 28.89 5.65 1.46
N ARG A 99 27.88 4.86 1.11
CA ARG A 99 27.95 3.81 0.09
C ARG A 99 27.12 4.22 -1.13
N ILE A 100 27.55 3.75 -2.29
CA ILE A 100 26.75 3.88 -3.52
C ILE A 100 25.64 2.82 -3.46
N PRO A 101 24.37 3.18 -3.75
CA PRO A 101 23.28 2.22 -3.84
C PRO A 101 23.61 1.08 -4.81
N SER A 102 23.61 -0.15 -4.33
CA SER A 102 23.90 -1.37 -5.11
C SER A 102 22.66 -2.10 -5.59
N GLU A 103 21.49 -1.64 -5.17
CA GLU A 103 20.19 -2.21 -5.47
C GLU A 103 19.18 -1.07 -5.65
N HIS A 104 18.19 -1.29 -6.51
CA HIS A 104 17.19 -0.27 -6.79
C HIS A 104 15.79 -0.88 -6.90
N PRO A 105 15.06 -1.03 -5.77
CA PRO A 105 13.77 -1.69 -5.74
C PRO A 105 12.71 -1.12 -6.69
N LEU A 106 11.94 -1.97 -7.33
CA LEU A 106 10.85 -1.56 -8.22
C LEU A 106 9.50 -2.03 -7.67
N LEU A 107 8.44 -1.31 -7.99
CA LEU A 107 7.06 -1.71 -7.78
C LEU A 107 6.34 -1.66 -9.12
N ASP A 108 5.67 -2.76 -9.47
CA ASP A 108 4.76 -2.90 -10.61
C ASP A 108 3.40 -3.35 -10.06
N ASP A 109 2.35 -2.61 -10.36
CA ASP A 109 0.99 -2.94 -9.91
C ASP A 109 -0.12 -2.72 -10.94
N ASN A 110 0.24 -2.28 -12.15
CA ASN A 110 -0.68 -1.96 -13.24
C ASN A 110 -0.72 -3.06 -14.33
N GLY A 111 0.20 -4.03 -14.30
CA GLY A 111 0.23 -5.13 -15.27
C GLY A 111 1.01 -4.84 -16.56
N ASP A 112 1.76 -3.74 -16.65
CA ASP A 112 2.49 -3.37 -17.88
C ASP A 112 3.87 -4.05 -18.02
N GLY A 113 4.42 -4.61 -16.94
CA GLY A 113 5.72 -5.26 -16.93
C GLY A 113 6.89 -4.30 -16.78
N GLU A 114 6.65 -3.03 -16.45
CA GLU A 114 7.61 -1.95 -16.29
C GLU A 114 7.54 -1.35 -14.88
N GLY A 115 8.22 -1.98 -13.92
CA GLY A 115 8.19 -1.49 -12.54
C GLY A 115 8.85 -0.13 -12.35
N SER A 116 8.31 0.63 -11.39
CA SER A 116 8.72 1.99 -11.09
C SER A 116 9.46 2.13 -9.77
N GLN A 117 10.47 3.00 -9.75
CA GLN A 117 11.17 3.42 -8.53
C GLN A 117 10.52 4.66 -7.92
N ASP A 118 10.34 5.69 -8.74
CA ASP A 118 9.70 6.94 -8.36
C ASP A 118 8.21 6.89 -8.72
N LEU A 119 7.38 6.79 -7.68
CA LEU A 119 5.94 6.66 -7.81
C LEU A 119 5.22 8.02 -7.84
N ARG A 120 5.94 9.15 -7.94
CA ARG A 120 5.32 10.49 -8.01
C ARG A 120 4.63 10.76 -9.34
N ASN A 121 5.21 10.28 -10.44
CA ASN A 121 4.71 10.45 -11.80
C ASN A 121 4.54 9.12 -12.53
N SER A 122 4.49 8.01 -11.79
CA SER A 122 4.25 6.69 -12.36
C SER A 122 2.76 6.38 -12.44
N GLU A 123 2.39 5.52 -13.37
CA GLU A 123 1.09 4.84 -13.40
C GLU A 123 1.00 3.75 -12.31
N ASP A 124 2.15 3.31 -11.80
CA ASP A 124 2.26 2.41 -10.66
C ASP A 124 1.91 3.07 -9.33
N GLY A 125 1.40 2.24 -8.42
CA GLY A 125 1.10 2.57 -7.03
C GLY A 125 -0.39 2.78 -6.77
N LEU A 126 -1.20 2.93 -7.82
CA LEU A 126 -2.65 3.08 -7.68
C LEU A 126 -3.29 1.83 -7.07
N TRP A 127 -2.93 0.64 -7.54
CA TRP A 127 -3.46 -0.61 -7.02
C TRP A 127 -2.85 -0.94 -5.65
N ALA A 128 -1.54 -0.83 -5.51
CA ALA A 128 -0.77 -1.08 -4.30
C ALA A 128 -1.17 -0.16 -3.14
N SER A 129 -1.75 1.02 -3.41
CA SER A 129 -2.33 1.90 -2.38
C SER A 129 -3.56 1.30 -1.68
N ARG A 130 -4.16 0.26 -2.28
CA ARG A 130 -5.40 -0.40 -1.81
C ARG A 130 -5.17 -1.84 -1.39
N VAL A 131 -3.96 -2.34 -1.59
CA VAL A 131 -3.59 -3.70 -1.27
C VAL A 131 -2.94 -3.69 0.10
N TYR A 132 -3.51 -4.46 1.03
CA TYR A 132 -3.07 -4.56 2.41
C TYR A 132 -2.91 -6.04 2.76
N LEU A 133 -1.93 -6.37 3.60
CA LEU A 133 -1.80 -7.74 4.14
C LEU A 133 -2.95 -8.09 5.09
N ASN A 134 -3.47 -7.10 5.82
CA ASN A 134 -4.66 -7.25 6.64
C ASN A 134 -5.84 -6.47 6.00
N PRO A 135 -6.96 -7.14 5.64
CA PRO A 135 -8.08 -6.50 4.94
C PRO A 135 -8.82 -5.45 5.77
N VAL A 136 -8.65 -5.42 7.10
CA VAL A 136 -9.25 -4.42 8.00
C VAL A 136 -8.25 -4.00 9.09
N SER A 137 -8.37 -2.78 9.62
CA SER A 137 -7.61 -2.38 10.81
C SER A 137 -8.09 -3.15 12.04
N LYS A 138 -7.24 -3.29 13.06
CA LYS A 138 -7.58 -3.99 14.30
C LYS A 138 -8.75 -3.31 15.02
N GLU A 139 -8.81 -1.97 14.96
CA GLU A 139 -9.90 -1.19 15.53
C GLU A 139 -11.21 -1.51 14.82
N LEU A 140 -11.20 -1.51 13.48
CA LEU A 140 -12.39 -1.81 12.69
C LEU A 140 -12.85 -3.25 12.89
N GLU A 141 -11.92 -4.21 12.97
CA GLU A 141 -12.23 -5.60 13.29
C GLU A 141 -12.93 -5.73 14.66
N SER A 142 -12.45 -4.99 15.66
CA SER A 142 -13.06 -4.96 16.99
C SER A 142 -14.48 -4.37 16.97
N SER A 143 -14.68 -3.29 16.21
CA SER A 143 -16.00 -2.65 16.05
C SER A 143 -16.97 -3.53 15.26
N LEU A 144 -16.51 -4.27 14.26
CA LEU A 144 -17.35 -5.23 13.54
C LEU A 144 -17.81 -6.36 14.46
N LYS A 145 -16.92 -6.88 15.32
CA LYS A 145 -17.28 -7.88 16.32
C LYS A 145 -18.29 -7.34 17.34
N SER A 146 -18.13 -6.09 17.80
CA SER A 146 -19.05 -5.49 18.78
C SER A 146 -20.46 -5.29 18.23
N LEU A 147 -20.60 -4.97 16.93
CA LEU A 147 -21.89 -4.92 16.25
C LEU A 147 -22.56 -6.29 16.17
N GLN A 148 -21.80 -7.32 15.81
CA GLN A 148 -22.31 -8.69 15.71
C GLN A 148 -22.78 -9.23 17.06
N SER A 149 -22.11 -8.84 18.15
CA SER A 149 -22.51 -9.20 19.52
C SER A 149 -23.57 -8.29 20.14
N GLY A 150 -24.04 -7.25 19.42
CA GLY A 150 -25.04 -6.31 19.93
C GLY A 150 -24.54 -5.36 21.04
N SER A 151 -23.22 -5.22 21.18
CA SER A 151 -22.57 -4.39 22.20
C SER A 151 -21.88 -3.15 21.61
N SER A 152 -22.38 -2.66 20.46
CA SER A 152 -21.77 -1.56 19.73
C SER A 152 -21.87 -0.23 20.47
N SER A 153 -20.75 0.48 20.56
CA SER A 153 -20.67 1.81 21.15
C SER A 153 -20.85 2.92 20.10
N ALA A 154 -21.04 4.16 20.55
CA ALA A 154 -21.02 5.33 19.66
C ALA A 154 -19.68 5.43 18.89
N LYS A 155 -18.56 5.07 19.54
CA LYS A 155 -17.24 5.02 18.91
C LYS A 155 -17.20 4.02 17.75
N ASP A 156 -17.78 2.83 17.92
CA ASP A 156 -17.83 1.82 16.87
C ASP A 156 -18.60 2.32 15.65
N SER A 157 -19.72 3.02 15.87
CA SER A 157 -20.50 3.60 14.77
C SER A 157 -19.72 4.65 13.97
N LEU A 158 -18.92 5.49 14.65
CA LEU A 158 -18.07 6.48 14.01
C LEU A 158 -16.88 5.84 13.27
N LEU A 159 -16.30 4.76 13.81
CA LEU A 159 -15.23 4.01 13.13
C LEU A 159 -15.71 3.39 11.81
N LEU A 160 -16.91 2.81 11.79
CA LEU A 160 -17.52 2.32 10.55
C LEU A 160 -17.79 3.45 9.54
N GLN A 161 -18.29 4.59 10.02
CA GLN A 161 -18.54 5.76 9.17
C GLN A 161 -17.24 6.30 8.58
N LYS A 162 -16.17 6.37 9.39
CA LYS A 162 -14.82 6.75 8.94
C LYS A 162 -14.36 5.81 7.82
N ALA A 163 -14.37 4.50 8.06
CA ALA A 163 -13.94 3.49 7.09
C ALA A 163 -14.74 3.57 5.78
N ARG A 164 -16.05 3.83 5.86
CA ARG A 164 -16.90 4.01 4.68
C ARG A 164 -16.52 5.26 3.88
N LEU A 165 -16.30 6.39 4.54
CA LEU A 165 -15.91 7.63 3.88
C LEU A 165 -14.54 7.51 3.21
N GLU A 166 -13.59 6.82 3.85
CA GLU A 166 -12.29 6.51 3.27
C GLU A 166 -12.42 5.67 2.01
N GLN A 167 -13.25 4.62 2.03
CA GLN A 167 -13.53 3.83 0.83
C GLN A 167 -14.17 4.67 -0.29
N GLU A 168 -15.13 5.54 0.04
CA GLU A 168 -15.76 6.43 -0.95
C GLU A 168 -14.75 7.41 -1.59
N ILE A 169 -13.77 7.89 -0.81
CA ILE A 169 -12.69 8.75 -1.32
C ILE A 169 -11.78 7.96 -2.26
N GLU A 170 -11.42 6.74 -1.90
CA GLU A 170 -10.60 5.89 -2.76
C GLU A 170 -11.32 5.55 -4.06
N ASP A 171 -12.59 5.17 -4.01
CA ASP A 171 -13.41 4.94 -5.20
C ASP A 171 -13.47 6.19 -6.10
N LEU A 172 -13.56 7.38 -5.49
CA LEU A 172 -13.53 8.65 -6.22
C LEU A 172 -12.17 8.90 -6.90
N LYS A 173 -11.05 8.64 -6.20
CA LYS A 173 -9.70 8.77 -6.77
C LYS A 173 -9.49 7.84 -7.96
N ALA A 174 -9.99 6.60 -7.90
CA ALA A 174 -9.91 5.65 -9.01
C ALA A 174 -10.68 6.14 -10.25
N ARG A 175 -11.81 6.83 -10.04
CA ARG A 175 -12.64 7.37 -11.13
C ARG A 175 -12.14 8.70 -11.66
N LYS A 176 -11.14 9.33 -11.03
CA LYS A 176 -10.58 10.63 -11.43
C LYS A 176 -10.27 10.73 -12.93
N PRO A 177 -9.65 9.73 -13.60
CA PRO A 177 -9.34 9.83 -15.03
C PRO A 177 -10.57 9.96 -15.93
N GLN A 178 -11.74 9.53 -15.46
CA GLN A 178 -13.00 9.50 -16.20
C GLN A 178 -13.94 10.65 -15.81
N MET A 179 -13.49 11.57 -14.96
CA MET A 179 -14.33 12.64 -14.39
C MET A 179 -13.85 14.03 -14.81
N ASN A 180 -14.80 14.95 -14.93
CA ASN A 180 -14.48 16.38 -15.05
C ASN A 180 -13.70 16.84 -13.79
N PRO A 181 -12.55 17.53 -13.94
CA PRO A 181 -11.76 18.02 -12.80
C PRO A 181 -12.54 18.85 -11.77
N ALA A 182 -13.51 19.66 -12.22
CA ALA A 182 -14.35 20.47 -11.32
C ALA A 182 -15.26 19.58 -10.45
N ASP A 183 -15.94 18.61 -11.07
CA ASP A 183 -16.84 17.68 -10.38
C ASP A 183 -16.07 16.77 -9.40
N TYR A 184 -14.87 16.32 -9.81
CA TYR A 184 -13.98 15.56 -8.95
C TYR A 184 -13.61 16.36 -7.69
N SER A 185 -13.17 17.61 -7.88
CA SER A 185 -12.71 18.46 -6.78
C SER A 185 -13.83 18.75 -5.78
N GLN A 186 -15.03 19.07 -6.26
CA GLN A 186 -16.20 19.32 -5.42
C GLN A 186 -16.63 18.08 -4.61
N LYS A 187 -16.66 16.91 -5.25
CA LYS A 187 -16.98 15.65 -4.57
C LYS A 187 -15.92 15.29 -3.53
N LEU A 188 -14.64 15.45 -3.87
CA LEU A 188 -13.53 15.18 -2.97
C LEU A 188 -13.58 16.10 -1.74
N GLU A 189 -13.80 17.40 -1.94
CA GLU A 189 -13.95 18.37 -0.85
C GLU A 189 -15.09 17.96 0.10
N THR A 190 -16.24 17.60 -0.47
CA THR A 190 -17.41 17.18 0.32
C THR A 190 -17.10 15.96 1.20
N LEU A 191 -16.43 14.95 0.64
CA LEU A 191 -16.05 13.74 1.36
C LEU A 191 -15.00 14.02 2.44
N LEU A 192 -13.96 14.81 2.12
CA LEU A 192 -12.91 15.19 3.07
C LEU A 192 -13.46 15.98 4.27
N ILE A 193 -14.41 16.90 4.04
CA ILE A 193 -15.06 17.64 5.14
C ILE A 193 -15.83 16.69 6.06
N ARG A 194 -16.56 15.71 5.50
CA ARG A 194 -17.29 14.72 6.31
C ARG A 194 -16.32 13.86 7.10
N LEU A 195 -15.26 13.37 6.47
CA LEU A 195 -14.22 12.58 7.13
C LEU A 195 -13.58 13.36 8.27
N ALA A 196 -13.24 14.63 8.06
CA ALA A 196 -12.65 15.49 9.08
C ALA A 196 -13.58 15.70 10.30
N LYS A 197 -14.90 15.79 10.09
CA LYS A 197 -15.88 15.89 11.17
C LYS A 197 -15.93 14.60 12.01
N VAL A 198 -16.04 13.45 11.35
CA VAL A 198 -16.07 12.13 12.02
C VAL A 198 -14.76 11.90 12.79
N SER A 199 -13.62 12.19 12.19
CA SER A 199 -12.30 12.07 12.86
C SER A 199 -12.17 13.00 14.07
N ARG A 200 -12.75 14.19 14.02
CA ARG A 200 -12.78 15.11 15.18
C ARG A 200 -13.65 14.57 16.31
N GLU A 201 -14.82 14.03 16.00
CA GLU A 201 -15.71 13.43 16.99
C GLU A 201 -15.07 12.20 17.65
N LEU A 202 -14.40 11.34 16.88
CA LEU A 202 -13.62 10.21 17.39
C LEU A 202 -12.54 10.67 18.37
N LYS A 203 -11.75 11.69 18.00
CA LYS A 203 -10.75 12.28 18.90
C LYS A 203 -11.37 12.82 20.20
N GLY A 204 -12.56 13.43 20.12
CA GLY A 204 -13.28 13.92 21.29
C GLY A 204 -13.67 12.80 22.26
N LEU A 205 -14.08 11.64 21.75
CA LEU A 205 -14.42 10.46 22.57
C LEU A 205 -13.20 9.83 23.23
N ASP A 206 -12.03 9.88 22.58
CA ASP A 206 -10.78 9.38 23.15
C ASP A 206 -10.22 10.30 24.24
N SER A 207 -10.31 11.62 24.06
CA SER A 207 -9.87 12.61 25.06
C SER A 207 -10.76 12.68 26.30
N GLY A 208 -12.05 12.29 26.21
CA GLY A 208 -12.99 12.30 27.34
C GLY A 208 -12.87 11.12 28.31
N ARG A 209 -11.93 10.19 28.06
CA ARG A 209 -11.68 8.99 28.87
C ARG A 209 -10.39 9.05 29.73
N ASN A 210 -9.62 10.14 29.65
CA ASN A 210 -8.47 10.40 30.51
C ASN A 210 -8.83 11.30 31.69
#